data_AF-A0A961TYK7-F1
#
_entry.id   AF-A0A961TYK7-F1
#
_cell.length_a   1.000
_cell.length_b   1.000
_cell.length_c   1.000
_cell.angle_alpha   90.00
_cell.angle_beta   90.00
_cell.angle_gamma   90.00
#
_symmetry.space_group_name_H-M   'P 1'
#
loop_
_entity.id
_entity.type
_entity.pdbx_description
1 polymer ?
#
loop_
_entity_poly.entity_id
_entity_poly.type
_entity_poly.pdbx_seq_one_letter_code
_entity_poly.pdbx_strand_id
1 'polypeptide(L)'
;TITLPLERIDELVGRMRSAAAEGQKIYWICPLVEESEEIQLMSASDRFNSLLPVFGTSMGLVHGRMKGAEKDEAMRAFKSGETRVLIATTVIEVGVDVPDATIIVIEHAERFGLAQLHQLRGRVGRGDRPSTCVLLYKDPLGETAKRRLSVMRDTEDGFVIAEEDLKLRGEGEILGTRQSGTPGFQVARIEYHSDLLETARDDARLLLTRDPDLESERGKAVRMLLYLFGRDEAVRLLRSG
;
A
#
# COMPACT_ATOMS: atom_id res chain seq x y z
N THR A 1 9.25 16.94 0.18
CA THR A 1 7.97 16.26 0.50
C THR A 1 7.36 16.80 1.79
N ILE A 2 6.03 16.86 1.91
CA ILE A 2 5.29 17.21 3.14
C ILE A 2 4.22 16.16 3.45
N THR A 3 3.89 15.98 4.74
CA THR A 3 2.81 15.09 5.19
C THR A 3 1.75 15.91 5.90
N LEU A 4 0.47 15.67 5.60
CA LEU A 4 -0.65 16.43 6.16
C LEU A 4 -1.79 15.48 6.56
N PRO A 5 -2.45 15.68 7.71
CA PRO A 5 -3.70 15.00 8.01
C PRO A 5 -4.79 15.38 6.99
N LEU A 6 -5.68 14.44 6.66
CA LEU A 6 -6.80 14.65 5.74
C LEU A 6 -7.77 15.73 6.21
N GLU A 7 -7.84 15.99 7.51
CA GLU A 7 -8.65 17.05 8.11
C GLU A 7 -8.24 18.45 7.63
N ARG A 8 -7.01 18.59 7.10
CA ARG A 8 -6.49 19.83 6.51
C ARG A 8 -6.60 19.88 4.99
N ILE A 9 -7.39 18.99 4.38
CA ILE A 9 -7.57 18.94 2.93
C ILE A 9 -8.09 20.26 2.35
N ASP A 10 -8.99 20.97 3.03
CA ASP A 10 -9.54 22.23 2.53
C ASP A 10 -8.47 23.33 2.41
N GLU A 11 -7.54 23.38 3.36
CA GLU A 11 -6.40 24.29 3.31
C GLU A 11 -5.48 23.92 2.13
N LEU A 12 -5.23 22.63 1.93
CA LEU A 12 -4.45 22.16 0.79
C LEU A 12 -5.13 22.52 -0.53
N VAL A 13 -6.44 22.28 -0.66
CA VAL A 13 -7.23 22.58 -1.86
C VAL A 13 -7.13 24.07 -2.21
N GLY A 14 -7.21 24.96 -1.22
CA GLY A 14 -6.99 26.39 -1.41
C GLY A 14 -5.62 26.72 -2.01
N ARG A 15 -4.54 26.08 -1.52
CA ARG A 15 -3.18 26.24 -2.05
C ARG A 15 -3.03 25.66 -3.45
N MET A 16 -3.62 24.50 -3.71
CA MET A 16 -3.60 23.84 -5.01
C MET A 16 -4.34 24.68 -6.06
N ARG A 17 -5.43 25.34 -5.69
CA ARG A 17 -6.15 26.27 -6.58
C ARG A 17 -5.25 27.42 -7.02
N SER A 18 -4.52 28.05 -6.11
CA SER A 18 -3.57 29.11 -6.45
C SER A 18 -2.45 28.60 -7.36
N ALA A 19 -1.86 27.44 -7.03
CA ALA A 19 -0.81 26.83 -7.84
C ALA A 19 -1.30 26.50 -9.27
N ALA A 20 -2.50 25.95 -9.41
CA ALA A 20 -3.11 25.68 -10.72
C ALA A 20 -3.36 26.97 -11.52
N ALA A 21 -3.80 28.04 -10.85
CA ALA A 21 -3.99 29.36 -11.48
C ALA A 21 -2.67 30.01 -11.92
N GLU A 22 -1.57 29.72 -11.23
CA GLU A 22 -0.19 30.09 -11.63
C GLU A 22 0.37 29.19 -12.74
N GLY A 23 -0.43 28.25 -13.26
CA GLY A 23 -0.08 27.38 -14.37
C GLY A 23 0.67 26.11 -13.97
N GLN A 24 0.78 25.79 -12.67
CA GLN A 24 1.35 24.53 -12.24
C GLN A 24 0.41 23.36 -12.56
N LYS A 25 1.01 22.21 -12.88
CA LYS A 25 0.29 20.95 -13.11
C LYS A 25 0.37 20.07 -11.87
N ILE A 26 -0.79 19.55 -11.47
CA ILE A 26 -1.02 18.86 -10.20
C ILE A 26 -1.55 17.46 -10.50
N TYR A 27 -0.82 16.44 -10.06
CA TYR A 27 -1.35 15.08 -9.93
C TYR A 27 -2.07 14.95 -8.60
N TRP A 28 -3.26 14.37 -8.61
CA TRP A 28 -4.02 14.09 -7.39
C TRP A 28 -4.43 12.61 -7.40
N ILE A 29 -3.77 11.83 -6.56
CA ILE A 29 -3.83 10.38 -6.56
C ILE A 29 -4.79 9.90 -5.46
N CYS A 30 -5.85 9.21 -5.89
CA CYS A 30 -6.80 8.53 -5.01
C CYS A 30 -6.45 7.03 -4.94
N PRO A 31 -6.17 6.47 -3.76
CA PRO A 31 -5.89 5.04 -3.63
C PRO A 31 -7.11 4.19 -3.94
N LEU A 32 -6.82 2.94 -4.30
CA LEU A 32 -7.83 1.89 -4.33
C LEU A 32 -8.23 1.53 -2.90
N VAL A 33 -9.53 1.45 -2.66
CA VAL A 33 -10.07 0.78 -1.47
C VAL A 33 -10.28 -0.68 -1.84
N GLU A 34 -9.78 -1.60 -1.00
CA GLU A 34 -9.79 -3.05 -1.24
C GLU A 34 -11.19 -3.70 -1.15
N GLU A 35 -12.25 -2.92 -0.92
CA GLU A 35 -13.57 -3.48 -0.58
C GLU A 35 -14.48 -3.83 -1.79
N SER A 36 -14.30 -3.22 -2.96
CA SER A 36 -14.84 -3.70 -4.26
C SER A 36 -14.46 -2.74 -5.41
N GLU A 37 -14.48 -3.20 -6.67
CA GLU A 37 -14.29 -2.32 -7.83
C GLU A 37 -15.35 -1.22 -7.99
N GLU A 38 -16.54 -1.38 -7.41
CA GLU A 38 -17.60 -0.38 -7.46
C GLU A 38 -17.32 0.80 -6.50
N ILE A 39 -16.78 0.52 -5.31
CA ILE A 39 -16.38 1.54 -4.34
C ILE A 39 -15.16 2.33 -4.85
N GLN A 40 -14.29 1.72 -5.67
CA GLN A 40 -13.11 2.36 -6.27
C GLN A 40 -13.48 3.52 -7.21
N LEU A 41 -14.53 3.35 -8.02
CA LEU A 41 -15.01 4.40 -8.93
C LEU A 41 -15.60 5.58 -8.21
N MET A 42 -16.35 5.29 -7.14
CA MET A 42 -16.93 6.31 -6.28
C MET A 42 -15.81 7.20 -5.75
N SER A 43 -14.72 6.66 -5.20
CA SER A 43 -13.67 7.50 -4.60
C SER A 43 -13.04 8.54 -5.54
N ALA A 44 -12.60 8.16 -6.75
CA ALA A 44 -11.96 9.12 -7.67
C ALA A 44 -12.96 10.05 -8.36
N SER A 45 -14.15 9.53 -8.72
CA SER A 45 -15.21 10.34 -9.34
C SER A 45 -15.84 11.30 -8.33
N ASP A 46 -16.05 10.85 -7.10
CA ASP A 46 -16.55 11.67 -6.00
C ASP A 46 -15.53 12.74 -5.64
N ARG A 47 -14.23 12.40 -5.60
CA ARG A 47 -13.18 13.40 -5.42
C ARG A 47 -13.21 14.42 -6.56
N PHE A 48 -13.29 13.98 -7.81
CA PHE A 48 -13.41 14.86 -8.96
C PHE A 48 -14.61 15.80 -8.83
N ASN A 49 -15.80 15.26 -8.54
CA ASN A 49 -17.02 16.03 -8.34
C ASN A 49 -16.92 17.01 -7.15
N SER A 50 -16.27 16.61 -6.06
CA SER A 50 -16.08 17.48 -4.88
C SER A 50 -15.17 18.66 -5.15
N LEU A 51 -14.20 18.50 -6.05
CA LEU A 51 -13.22 19.53 -6.40
C LEU A 51 -13.61 20.34 -7.65
N LEU A 52 -14.60 19.86 -8.42
CA LEU A 52 -15.11 20.54 -9.60
C LEU A 52 -15.56 22.00 -9.33
N PRO A 53 -16.23 22.33 -8.21
CA PRO A 53 -16.56 23.72 -7.88
C PRO A 53 -15.34 24.62 -7.64
N VAL A 54 -14.19 24.03 -7.32
CA VAL A 54 -12.96 24.77 -6.96
C VAL A 54 -12.08 25.02 -8.18
N PHE A 55 -11.91 24.02 -9.03
CA PHE A 55 -10.98 24.07 -10.17
C PHE A 55 -11.68 24.16 -11.54
N GLY A 56 -12.98 23.90 -11.61
CA GLY A 56 -13.79 23.98 -12.83
C GLY A 56 -13.25 23.12 -13.97
N THR A 57 -13.20 23.68 -15.17
CA THR A 57 -12.74 23.02 -16.40
C THR A 57 -11.23 22.73 -16.43
N SER A 58 -10.48 23.17 -15.43
CA SER A 58 -9.03 22.88 -15.33
C SER A 58 -8.74 21.46 -14.82
N MET A 59 -9.76 20.62 -14.65
CA MET A 59 -9.62 19.26 -14.13
C MET A 59 -9.78 18.19 -15.21
N GLY A 60 -8.97 17.14 -15.13
CA GLY A 60 -9.16 15.86 -15.79
C GLY A 60 -9.37 14.73 -14.78
N LEU A 61 -10.00 13.65 -15.21
CA LEU A 61 -10.19 12.42 -14.45
C LEU A 61 -9.60 11.25 -15.24
N VAL A 62 -8.87 10.36 -14.56
CA VAL A 62 -8.42 9.09 -15.14
C VAL A 62 -8.61 7.96 -14.14
N HIS A 63 -9.43 6.97 -14.46
CA HIS A 63 -9.59 5.77 -13.61
C HIS A 63 -9.66 4.48 -14.45
N GLY A 64 -9.51 3.32 -13.78
CA GLY A 64 -9.42 1.99 -14.41
C GLY A 64 -10.53 1.68 -15.43
N ARG A 65 -11.79 2.05 -15.16
CA ARG A 65 -12.94 1.75 -16.03
C ARG A 65 -13.17 2.70 -17.22
N MET A 66 -12.38 3.76 -17.39
CA MET A 66 -12.49 4.61 -18.58
C MET A 66 -12.03 3.86 -19.83
N LYS A 67 -12.66 4.14 -20.97
CA LYS A 67 -12.22 3.59 -22.26
C LYS A 67 -10.84 4.16 -22.61
N GLY A 68 -10.06 3.41 -23.40
CA GLY A 68 -8.71 3.83 -23.81
C GLY A 68 -8.68 5.25 -24.41
N ALA A 69 -9.59 5.54 -25.34
CA ALA A 69 -9.69 6.86 -25.97
C ALA A 69 -10.00 8.00 -24.98
N GLU A 70 -10.84 7.75 -23.96
CA GLU A 70 -11.16 8.75 -22.93
C GLU A 70 -9.96 9.02 -22.02
N LYS A 71 -9.20 7.97 -21.68
CA LYS A 71 -7.96 8.10 -20.91
C LYS A 71 -6.92 8.89 -21.70
N ASP A 72 -6.71 8.55 -22.96
CA ASP A 72 -5.74 9.20 -23.84
C ASP A 72 -6.06 10.68 -24.01
N GLU A 73 -7.33 11.02 -24.15
CA GLU A 73 -7.79 12.40 -24.27
C GLU A 73 -7.58 13.20 -22.98
N ALA A 74 -7.96 12.66 -21.82
CA ALA A 74 -7.72 13.30 -20.52
C ALA A 74 -6.22 13.52 -20.27
N MET A 75 -5.39 12.53 -20.64
CA MET A 75 -3.94 12.62 -20.54
C MET A 75 -3.34 13.64 -21.51
N ARG A 76 -3.85 13.71 -22.75
CA ARG A 76 -3.46 14.70 -23.75
C ARG A 76 -3.77 16.11 -23.25
N ALA A 77 -4.97 16.34 -22.74
CA ALA A 77 -5.39 17.62 -22.18
C ALA A 77 -4.52 18.05 -21.00
N PHE A 78 -4.16 17.10 -20.13
CA PHE A 78 -3.25 17.39 -19.01
C PHE A 78 -1.82 17.69 -19.48
N LYS A 79 -1.31 16.92 -20.45
CA LYS A 79 0.03 17.12 -21.02
C LYS A 79 0.14 18.44 -21.79
N SER A 80 -0.89 18.85 -22.53
CA SER A 80 -0.93 20.14 -23.22
C SER A 80 -1.12 21.33 -22.27
N GLY A 81 -1.58 21.09 -21.03
CA GLY A 81 -1.90 22.14 -20.06
C GLY A 81 -3.29 22.76 -20.25
N GLU A 82 -4.15 22.11 -21.06
CA GLU A 82 -5.58 22.40 -21.16
C GLU A 82 -6.26 22.13 -19.81
N THR A 83 -5.91 21.01 -19.16
CA THR A 83 -6.18 20.77 -17.74
C THR A 83 -4.91 20.95 -16.91
N ARG A 84 -5.08 21.41 -15.67
CA ARG A 84 -4.01 21.67 -14.70
C ARG A 84 -4.03 20.72 -13.52
N VAL A 85 -5.16 20.07 -13.27
CA VAL A 85 -5.31 19.09 -12.18
C VAL A 85 -5.77 17.79 -12.78
N LEU A 86 -5.06 16.70 -12.49
CA LEU A 86 -5.45 15.36 -12.92
C LEU A 86 -5.77 14.51 -11.70
N ILE A 87 -7.05 14.18 -11.53
CA ILE A 87 -7.49 13.20 -10.53
C ILE A 87 -7.28 11.80 -11.11
N ALA A 88 -6.54 10.94 -10.44
CA ALA A 88 -6.23 9.61 -10.93
C ALA A 88 -6.28 8.52 -9.85
N THR A 89 -6.68 7.30 -10.22
CA THR A 89 -6.48 6.13 -9.36
C THR A 89 -5.11 5.51 -9.55
N THR A 90 -4.65 4.79 -8.52
CA THR A 90 -3.31 4.16 -8.50
C THR A 90 -3.14 3.00 -9.49
N VAL A 91 -4.23 2.41 -9.98
CA VAL A 91 -4.22 1.33 -11.00
C VAL A 91 -3.64 1.81 -12.32
N ILE A 92 -3.59 3.12 -12.53
CA ILE A 92 -3.07 3.62 -13.77
C ILE A 92 -1.56 3.69 -13.64
N GLU A 93 -0.91 2.69 -14.23
CA GLU A 93 0.37 2.86 -14.89
C GLU A 93 0.23 4.00 -15.91
N VAL A 94 0.15 5.24 -15.44
CA VAL A 94 0.28 6.42 -16.27
C VAL A 94 1.75 6.41 -16.65
N GLY A 95 2.14 5.59 -17.62
CA GLY A 95 3.47 5.57 -18.24
C GLY A 95 3.79 6.88 -18.98
N VAL A 96 2.97 7.91 -18.80
CA VAL A 96 3.10 9.21 -19.41
C VAL A 96 3.82 10.13 -18.43
N ASP A 97 5.08 10.36 -18.75
CA ASP A 97 5.89 11.41 -18.13
C ASP A 97 5.38 12.79 -18.59
N VAL A 98 5.05 13.66 -17.63
CA VAL A 98 4.68 15.05 -17.85
C VAL A 98 5.72 15.91 -17.14
N PRO A 99 6.82 16.30 -17.83
CA PRO A 99 8.00 16.90 -17.18
C PRO A 99 7.72 18.21 -16.43
N ASP A 100 6.68 18.94 -16.82
CA ASP A 100 6.28 20.20 -16.19
C ASP A 100 5.25 20.03 -15.05
N ALA A 101 4.90 18.79 -14.69
CA ALA A 101 4.18 18.49 -13.46
C ALA A 101 5.08 18.72 -12.24
N THR A 102 4.63 19.62 -11.37
CA THR A 102 5.42 20.13 -10.24
C THR A 102 4.82 19.75 -8.90
N ILE A 103 3.54 19.36 -8.84
CA ILE A 103 2.90 18.94 -7.59
C ILE A 103 2.26 17.57 -7.75
N ILE A 104 2.46 16.72 -6.75
CA ILE A 104 1.69 15.48 -6.56
C ILE A 104 1.08 15.46 -5.17
N VAL A 105 -0.23 15.19 -5.11
CA VAL A 105 -1.00 14.95 -3.90
C VAL A 105 -1.38 13.48 -3.89
N ILE A 106 -1.09 12.78 -2.79
CA ILE A 106 -1.43 11.37 -2.61
C ILE A 106 -2.36 11.26 -1.41
N GLU A 107 -3.63 10.94 -1.64
CA GLU A 107 -4.59 10.64 -0.58
C GLU A 107 -4.31 9.29 0.07
N HIS A 108 -4.71 9.17 1.34
CA HIS A 108 -4.49 7.98 2.18
C HIS A 108 -3.10 7.33 1.98
N ALA A 109 -2.06 8.15 2.03
CA ALA A 109 -0.68 7.74 1.83
C ALA A 109 -0.24 6.63 2.81
N GLU A 110 -0.90 6.50 3.96
CA GLU A 110 -0.67 5.43 4.94
C GLU A 110 -0.94 4.02 4.39
N ARG A 111 -1.75 3.91 3.33
CA ARG A 111 -2.13 2.62 2.70
C ARG A 111 -1.09 2.10 1.72
N PHE A 112 -0.12 2.93 1.35
CA PHE A 112 0.89 2.57 0.36
C PHE A 112 2.16 2.01 1.01
N GLY A 113 2.82 1.12 0.27
CA GLY A 113 4.20 0.74 0.55
C GLY A 113 5.18 1.88 0.20
N LEU A 114 6.37 1.87 0.82
CA LEU A 114 7.40 2.88 0.55
C LEU A 114 7.81 2.90 -0.92
N ALA A 115 7.97 1.73 -1.53
CA ALA A 115 8.31 1.62 -2.95
C ALA A 115 7.26 2.27 -3.86
N GLN A 116 5.96 2.09 -3.56
CA GLN A 116 4.87 2.70 -4.34
C GLN A 116 4.85 4.23 -4.17
N LEU A 117 4.99 4.72 -2.93
CA LEU A 117 5.10 6.15 -2.67
C LEU A 117 6.30 6.78 -3.38
N HIS A 118 7.42 6.07 -3.42
CA HIS A 118 8.62 6.52 -4.12
C HIS A 118 8.40 6.60 -5.64
N GLN A 119 7.77 5.60 -6.24
CA GLN A 119 7.41 5.60 -7.65
C GLN A 119 6.44 6.73 -8.00
N LEU A 120 5.42 6.97 -7.17
CA LEU A 120 4.47 8.08 -7.35
C LEU A 120 5.17 9.43 -7.23
N ARG A 121 6.02 9.62 -6.21
CA ARG A 121 6.82 10.84 -6.05
C ARG A 121 7.69 11.13 -7.28
N GLY A 122 8.28 10.10 -7.88
CA GLY A 122 9.11 10.23 -9.09
C GLY A 122 8.37 10.63 -10.38
N ARG A 123 7.05 10.85 -10.32
CA ARG A 123 6.23 11.40 -11.41
C ARG A 123 6.31 12.92 -11.53
N VAL A 124 6.84 13.59 -10.52
CA VAL A 124 7.07 15.04 -10.51
C VAL A 124 8.55 15.35 -10.32
N GLY A 125 8.98 16.56 -10.69
CA GLY A 125 10.38 16.99 -10.52
C GLY A 125 11.33 16.47 -11.61
N ARG A 126 10.82 16.26 -12.82
CA ARG A 126 11.62 15.87 -13.99
C ARG A 126 12.03 17.06 -14.88
N GLY A 127 11.54 18.26 -14.58
CA GLY A 127 11.99 19.52 -15.17
C GLY A 127 12.78 20.38 -14.19
N ASP A 128 13.13 21.60 -14.61
CA ASP A 128 13.98 22.51 -13.82
C ASP A 128 13.24 23.20 -12.66
N ARG A 129 11.93 23.01 -12.55
CA ARG A 129 11.12 23.62 -11.49
C ARG A 129 11.13 22.74 -10.24
N PRO A 130 11.22 23.35 -9.04
CA PRO A 130 11.06 22.62 -7.78
C PRO A 130 9.73 21.85 -7.76
N SER A 131 9.78 20.60 -7.30
CA SER A 131 8.59 19.77 -7.14
C SER A 131 8.17 19.63 -5.69
N THR A 132 6.87 19.41 -5.48
CA THR A 132 6.28 19.20 -4.17
C THR A 132 5.48 17.91 -4.17
N CYS A 133 5.82 17.00 -3.26
CA CYS A 133 5.03 15.81 -2.96
C CYS A 133 4.30 16.00 -1.64
N VAL A 134 2.97 15.89 -1.66
CA VAL A 134 2.07 16.02 -0.52
C VAL A 134 1.46 14.64 -0.21
N LEU A 135 1.74 14.14 0.99
CA LEU A 135 1.22 12.87 1.48
C LEU A 135 0.10 13.15 2.48
N LEU A 136 -1.14 13.00 2.04
CA LEU A 136 -2.33 13.11 2.88
C LEU A 136 -2.58 11.79 3.59
N TYR A 137 -2.87 11.82 4.89
CA TYR A 137 -3.16 10.61 5.65
C TYR A 137 -4.36 10.76 6.58
N LYS A 138 -4.98 9.63 6.93
CA LYS A 138 -6.04 9.59 7.95
C LYS A 138 -5.43 9.37 9.34
N ASP A 139 -5.77 10.22 10.30
CA ASP A 139 -5.40 10.04 11.71
C ASP A 139 -6.37 9.05 12.40
N PRO A 140 -5.93 8.21 13.35
CA PRO A 140 -4.55 8.02 13.81
C PRO A 140 -3.72 7.10 12.91
N LEU A 141 -2.42 7.45 12.79
CA LEU A 141 -1.43 6.60 12.12
C LEU A 141 -0.92 5.51 13.06
N GLY A 142 -0.86 4.28 12.56
CA GLY A 142 -0.04 3.23 13.18
C GLY A 142 1.45 3.53 13.07
N GLU A 143 2.26 2.97 13.97
CA GLU A 143 3.72 3.20 14.03
C GLU A 143 4.42 2.93 12.70
N THR A 144 4.09 1.82 12.02
CA THR A 144 4.66 1.49 10.72
C THR A 144 4.33 2.52 9.64
N ALA A 145 3.08 3.00 9.58
CA ALA A 145 2.67 4.01 8.61
C ALA A 145 3.35 5.36 8.90
N LYS A 146 3.45 5.74 10.19
CA LYS A 146 4.17 6.93 10.63
C LYS A 146 5.64 6.88 10.21
N ARG A 147 6.31 5.73 10.38
CA ARG A 147 7.70 5.53 9.94
C ARG A 147 7.84 5.63 8.43
N ARG A 148 6.98 4.97 7.64
CA ARG A 148 6.99 5.09 6.17
C ARG A 148 6.86 6.54 5.69
N LEU A 149 5.89 7.27 6.23
CA LEU A 149 5.65 8.67 5.85
C LEU A 149 6.79 9.59 6.29
N SER A 150 7.48 9.29 7.40
CA SER A 150 8.71 9.99 7.81
C SER A 150 9.83 9.76 6.81
N VAL A 151 10.12 8.49 6.46
CA VAL A 151 11.18 8.15 5.49
C VAL A 151 10.96 8.87 4.15
N MET A 152 9.74 8.91 3.64
CA MET A 152 9.41 9.65 2.41
C MET A 152 9.60 11.17 2.49
N ARG A 153 9.53 11.73 3.70
CA ARG A 153 9.71 13.15 3.99
C ARG A 153 11.18 13.50 4.14
N ASP A 154 11.94 12.63 4.80
CA ASP A 154 13.28 12.91 5.29
C ASP A 154 14.37 12.62 4.24
N THR A 155 14.10 11.77 3.25
CA THR A 155 15.06 11.45 2.20
C THR A 155 14.45 11.29 0.81
N GLU A 156 15.24 11.65 -0.20
CA GLU A 156 14.96 11.38 -1.61
C GLU A 156 15.83 10.26 -2.20
N ASP A 157 16.81 9.76 -1.45
CA ASP A 157 17.74 8.71 -1.89
C ASP A 157 17.02 7.36 -2.00
N GLY A 158 16.96 6.83 -3.22
CA GLY A 158 16.34 5.54 -3.52
C GLY A 158 16.99 4.35 -2.81
N PHE A 159 18.28 4.39 -2.51
CA PHE A 159 18.97 3.35 -1.76
C PHE A 159 18.54 3.35 -0.29
N VAL A 160 18.51 4.53 0.34
CA VAL A 160 18.05 4.67 1.74
C VAL A 160 16.57 4.27 1.85
N ILE A 161 15.74 4.66 0.89
CA ILE A 161 14.32 4.26 0.86
C ILE A 161 14.19 2.75 0.72
N ALA A 162 14.97 2.11 -0.14
CA ALA A 162 14.95 0.66 -0.31
C ALA A 162 15.43 -0.07 0.96
N GLU A 163 16.45 0.45 1.64
CA GLU A 163 16.94 -0.09 2.91
C GLU A 163 15.88 0.04 4.01
N GLU A 164 15.25 1.20 4.16
CA GLU A 164 14.16 1.40 5.12
C GLU A 164 12.91 0.59 4.77
N ASP A 165 12.57 0.43 3.48
CA ASP A 165 11.51 -0.48 3.04
C ASP A 165 11.84 -1.92 3.43
N LEU A 166 13.09 -2.35 3.24
CA LEU A 166 13.55 -3.67 3.66
C LEU A 166 13.51 -3.84 5.18
N LYS A 167 13.87 -2.83 5.98
CA LYS A 167 13.75 -2.87 7.45
C LYS A 167 12.30 -2.93 7.91
N LEU A 168 11.43 -2.13 7.31
CA LEU A 168 10.00 -2.08 7.62
C LEU A 168 9.27 -3.36 7.20
N ARG A 169 9.70 -3.97 6.10
CA ARG A 169 9.33 -5.35 5.76
C ARG A 169 9.97 -6.33 6.74
N GLY A 170 11.21 -6.07 7.14
CA GLY A 170 12.13 -6.90 7.90
C GLY A 170 11.85 -7.04 9.39
N GLU A 171 11.08 -6.14 9.99
CA GLU A 171 10.39 -6.41 11.26
C GLU A 171 9.37 -7.57 11.11
N GLY A 172 9.14 -8.10 9.89
CA GLY A 172 8.37 -9.32 9.63
C GLY A 172 8.77 -10.20 8.41
N GLU A 173 9.84 -9.91 7.64
CA GLU A 173 10.19 -10.61 6.38
C GLU A 173 11.69 -10.95 6.18
N ILE A 174 12.63 -10.39 6.94
CA ILE A 174 14.08 -10.66 6.70
C ILE A 174 14.48 -12.10 7.09
N LEU A 175 13.60 -12.83 7.80
CA LEU A 175 13.69 -14.27 7.99
C LEU A 175 12.66 -15.03 7.13
N GLY A 176 12.47 -14.65 5.87
CA GLY A 176 12.09 -15.59 4.81
C GLY A 176 10.84 -16.46 5.00
N THR A 177 9.79 -16.02 5.71
CA THR A 177 8.59 -16.85 5.90
C THR A 177 7.27 -16.09 5.81
N ARG A 178 7.07 -15.32 4.74
CA ARG A 178 5.72 -15.16 4.18
C ARG A 178 5.78 -15.13 2.66
N GLN A 179 5.87 -16.32 2.07
CA GLN A 179 5.14 -16.51 0.83
C GLN A 179 3.66 -16.29 1.15
N SER A 180 3.02 -15.39 0.42
CA SER A 180 1.58 -15.18 0.39
C SER A 180 0.87 -16.53 0.27
N GLY A 181 0.49 -17.14 1.39
CA GLY A 181 -0.11 -18.48 1.44
C GLY A 181 0.28 -19.36 2.62
N THR A 182 1.33 -19.05 3.39
CA THR A 182 1.70 -19.89 4.56
C THR A 182 1.18 -19.29 5.87
N PRO A 183 0.38 -20.02 6.67
CA PRO A 183 -0.07 -19.50 7.96
C PRO A 183 1.12 -19.30 8.89
N GLY A 184 1.23 -18.12 9.49
CA GLY A 184 2.27 -17.83 10.49
C GLY A 184 2.17 -18.75 11.71
N PHE A 185 3.29 -18.95 12.40
CA PHE A 185 3.31 -19.65 13.69
C PHE A 185 2.67 -18.76 14.77
N GLN A 186 1.84 -19.36 15.63
CA GLN A 186 1.15 -18.63 16.71
C GLN A 186 2.03 -18.45 17.97
N VAL A 187 2.97 -19.38 18.19
CA VAL A 187 3.83 -19.40 19.40
C VAL A 187 5.30 -19.18 19.03
N ALA A 188 5.76 -19.81 17.95
CA ALA A 188 7.16 -19.72 17.55
C ALA A 188 7.45 -18.42 16.80
N ARG A 189 8.41 -17.65 17.32
CA ARG A 189 9.11 -16.59 16.60
C ARG A 189 10.35 -17.15 15.92
N ILE A 190 10.41 -17.08 14.60
CA ILE A 190 11.49 -17.67 13.79
C ILE A 190 12.83 -17.00 14.10
N GLU A 191 12.79 -15.73 14.48
CA GLU A 191 13.92 -14.90 14.89
C GLU A 191 14.69 -15.51 16.07
N TYR A 192 13.97 -16.18 16.98
CA TYR A 192 14.51 -16.66 18.24
C TYR A 192 14.55 -18.18 18.34
N HIS A 193 13.82 -18.90 17.49
CA HIS A 193 13.58 -20.34 17.65
C HIS A 193 13.88 -21.16 16.40
N SER A 194 14.60 -20.61 15.41
CA SER A 194 14.89 -21.32 14.16
C SER A 194 15.60 -22.66 14.37
N ASP A 195 16.48 -22.73 15.37
CA ASP A 195 17.19 -23.92 15.84
C ASP A 195 16.25 -24.98 16.46
N LEU A 196 15.14 -24.55 17.06
CA LEU A 196 14.14 -25.43 17.66
C LEU A 196 13.12 -25.97 16.65
N LEU A 197 12.96 -25.33 15.49
CA LEU A 197 11.96 -25.75 14.49
C LEU A 197 12.27 -27.10 13.87
N GLU A 198 13.54 -27.40 13.61
CA GLU A 198 13.95 -28.71 13.10
C GLU A 198 13.67 -29.81 14.13
N THR A 199 14.03 -29.56 15.38
CA THR A 199 13.74 -30.46 16.52
C THR A 199 12.23 -30.68 16.68
N ALA A 200 11.43 -29.63 16.60
CA ALA A 200 9.97 -29.72 16.72
C ALA A 200 9.34 -30.50 15.56
N ARG A 201 9.85 -30.34 14.33
CA ARG A 201 9.39 -31.10 13.15
C ARG A 201 9.68 -32.58 13.31
N ASP A 202 10.90 -32.92 13.74
CA ASP A 202 11.33 -34.30 13.87
C ASP A 202 10.62 -35.00 15.03
N ASP A 203 10.35 -34.28 16.12
CA ASP A 203 9.54 -34.77 17.23
C ASP A 203 8.06 -35.00 16.83
N ALA A 204 7.46 -34.08 16.05
CA ALA A 204 6.12 -34.27 15.52
C ALA A 204 6.02 -35.51 14.60
N ARG A 205 7.03 -35.73 13.74
CA ARG A 205 7.12 -36.95 12.90
C ARG A 205 7.27 -38.20 13.74
N LEU A 206 8.10 -38.17 14.77
CA LEU A 206 8.31 -39.30 15.68
C LEU A 206 7.02 -39.66 16.42
N LEU A 207 6.27 -38.64 16.89
CA LEU A 207 4.98 -38.83 17.53
C LEU A 207 4.00 -39.52 16.58
N LEU A 208 3.83 -39.01 15.35
CA LEU A 208 2.91 -39.60 14.36
C LEU A 208 3.32 -41.01 13.93
N THR A 209 4.62 -41.32 13.94
CA THR A 209 5.12 -42.67 13.62
C THR A 209 4.82 -43.67 14.74
N ARG A 210 4.88 -43.23 16.01
CA ARG A 210 4.69 -44.11 17.18
C ARG A 210 3.25 -44.17 17.68
N ASP A 211 2.49 -43.12 17.44
CA ASP A 211 1.13 -42.91 17.91
C ASP A 211 0.31 -42.19 16.83
N PRO A 212 0.03 -42.87 15.70
CA PRO A 212 -0.66 -42.28 14.56
C PRO A 212 -2.07 -41.81 14.90
N ASP A 213 -2.73 -42.49 15.85
CA ASP A 213 -4.08 -42.18 16.30
C ASP A 213 -4.13 -41.16 17.45
N LEU A 214 -2.95 -40.74 17.96
CA LEU A 214 -2.80 -39.79 19.06
C LEU A 214 -3.57 -40.21 20.32
N GLU A 215 -3.46 -41.49 20.69
CA GLU A 215 -4.14 -42.11 21.83
C GLU A 215 -3.31 -42.19 23.10
N SER A 216 -1.99 -42.07 22.99
CA SER A 216 -1.12 -41.99 24.17
C SER A 216 -1.42 -40.72 24.99
N GLU A 217 -0.98 -40.67 26.24
CA GLU A 217 -1.11 -39.46 27.07
C GLU A 217 -0.50 -38.23 26.38
N ARG A 218 0.60 -38.42 25.64
CA ARG A 218 1.23 -37.38 24.82
C ARG A 218 0.37 -37.02 23.60
N GLY A 219 -0.18 -38.01 22.91
CA GLY A 219 -1.07 -37.83 21.76
C GLY A 219 -2.34 -37.05 22.13
N LYS A 220 -2.97 -37.38 23.25
CA LYS A 220 -4.13 -36.66 23.80
C LYS A 220 -3.81 -35.20 24.11
N ALA A 221 -2.65 -34.92 24.70
CA ALA A 221 -2.20 -33.55 24.96
C ALA A 221 -2.02 -32.76 23.65
N VAL A 222 -1.45 -33.37 22.61
CA VAL A 222 -1.32 -32.75 21.28
C VAL A 222 -2.67 -32.52 20.63
N ARG A 223 -3.64 -33.44 20.75
CA ARG A 223 -5.03 -33.23 20.28
C ARG A 223 -5.68 -32.03 20.96
N MET A 224 -5.46 -31.86 22.27
CA MET A 224 -5.95 -30.69 23.00
C MET A 224 -5.34 -29.39 22.45
N LEU A 225 -4.03 -29.38 22.17
CA LEU A 225 -3.38 -28.22 21.57
C LEU A 225 -3.93 -27.93 20.17
N LEU A 226 -4.10 -28.94 19.32
CA LEU A 226 -4.68 -28.78 17.98
C LEU A 226 -6.10 -28.19 18.04
N TYR A 227 -6.91 -28.62 19.02
CA TYR A 227 -8.24 -28.05 19.26
C TYR A 227 -8.16 -26.58 19.70
N LEU A 228 -7.32 -26.26 20.70
CA LEU A 228 -7.16 -24.89 21.20
C LEU A 228 -6.66 -23.90 20.15
N PHE A 229 -5.86 -24.37 19.19
CA PHE A 229 -5.33 -23.56 18.10
C PHE A 229 -6.18 -23.57 16.82
N GLY A 230 -7.38 -24.17 16.85
CA GLY A 230 -8.30 -24.21 15.70
C GLY A 230 -7.74 -24.99 14.50
N ARG A 231 -6.99 -26.07 14.77
CA ARG A 231 -6.38 -26.98 13.79
C ARG A 231 -6.99 -28.38 13.86
N ASP A 232 -8.23 -28.48 14.31
CA ASP A 232 -8.98 -29.73 14.47
C ASP A 232 -9.21 -30.47 13.14
N GLU A 233 -9.25 -29.77 12.01
CA GLU A 233 -9.27 -30.39 10.67
C GLU A 233 -7.99 -31.19 10.35
N ALA A 234 -6.84 -30.82 10.92
CA ALA A 234 -5.59 -31.54 10.69
C ALA A 234 -5.64 -32.98 11.22
N VAL A 235 -6.41 -33.23 12.30
CA VAL A 235 -6.62 -34.58 12.85
C VAL A 235 -7.43 -35.47 11.89
N ARG A 236 -8.34 -34.88 11.09
CA ARG A 236 -9.08 -35.62 10.06
C ARG A 236 -8.20 -35.97 8.86
N LEU A 237 -7.31 -35.05 8.46
CA LEU A 237 -6.39 -35.26 7.33
C LEU A 237 -5.31 -36.32 7.62
N LEU A 238 -4.88 -36.45 8.87
CA LEU A 238 -3.96 -37.52 9.31
C LEU A 238 -4.53 -38.93 9.13
N ARG A 239 -5.86 -39.09 9.03
CA ARG A 239 -6.53 -40.38 8.78
C ARG A 239 -6.65 -40.75 7.30
N SER A 240 -6.40 -39.80 6.40
CA SER A 240 -6.60 -39.95 4.95
C SER A 240 -5.29 -40.15 4.16
N GLY A 241 -4.15 -40.27 4.84
CA GLY A 241 -2.84 -40.54 4.26
C GLY A 241 -2.34 -41.93 4.59
#